data_AF-A0A933LK76-F1
#
_entry.id   AF-A0A933LK76-F1
#
_cell.length_a   1.000
_cell.length_b   1.000
_cell.length_c   1.000
_cell.angle_alpha   90.00
_cell.angle_beta   90.00
_cell.angle_gamma   90.00
#
_symmetry.space_group_name_H-M   'P 1'
#
loop_
_entity.id
_entity.type
_entity.pdbx_description
1 polymer ?
#
loop_
_entity_poly.entity_id
_entity_poly.type
_entity_poly.pdbx_seq_one_letter_code
_entity_poly.pdbx_strand_id
1 'polypeptide(L)'
;MPPLIRRYIKTSFAFLLAGLLLGGYLTVSQFLLGAYPPRLSITAHVHLLLVGFMLMMVMGVATWMFPRPAKDDARYRPELAEAVYWAMTLSTALRAAAELVAGWSGAPLLRVLMALGGLGQLLGAVLFVVNMWTRVRMPSVPPVKEDASPGIPGHGPSAPRRQRGERGGCRAD
;
A
#
# COMPACT_ATOMS: atom_id res chain seq x y z
N MET A 1 -18.05 -8.32 1.25
CA MET A 1 -16.76 -7.63 1.50
C MET A 1 -15.74 -8.66 1.95
N PRO A 2 -14.48 -8.63 1.48
CA PRO A 2 -13.45 -9.57 1.92
C PRO A 2 -13.30 -9.52 3.46
N PRO A 3 -13.45 -10.63 4.19
CA PRO A 3 -13.36 -10.64 5.65
C PRO A 3 -12.01 -10.12 6.17
N LEU A 4 -10.94 -10.26 5.37
CA LEU A 4 -9.60 -9.79 5.69
C LEU A 4 -9.49 -8.28 5.92
N ILE A 5 -10.07 -7.45 5.03
CA ILE A 5 -9.95 -5.98 5.11
C ILE A 5 -10.60 -5.47 6.40
N ARG A 6 -11.75 -6.06 6.75
CA ARG A 6 -12.45 -5.74 8.01
C ARG A 6 -11.59 -6.10 9.23
N ARG A 7 -10.82 -7.20 9.17
CA ARG A 7 -9.89 -7.56 10.25
C ARG A 7 -8.77 -6.53 10.38
N TYR A 8 -8.11 -6.14 9.28
CA TYR A 8 -7.08 -5.08 9.28
C TYR A 8 -7.56 -3.80 9.95
N ILE A 9 -8.70 -3.26 9.51
CA ILE A 9 -9.24 -2.01 10.04
C ILE A 9 -9.56 -2.14 11.54
N LYS A 10 -10.19 -3.25 11.95
CA LYS A 10 -10.48 -3.51 13.37
C LYS A 10 -9.21 -3.61 14.22
N THR A 11 -8.19 -4.31 13.74
CA THR A 11 -6.91 -4.41 14.45
C THR A 11 -6.17 -3.08 14.52
N SER A 12 -6.20 -2.29 13.45
CA SER A 12 -5.60 -0.94 13.45
C SER A 12 -6.25 -0.06 14.52
N PHE A 13 -7.58 -0.07 14.63
CA PHE A 13 -8.28 0.67 15.68
C PHE A 13 -7.96 0.14 17.09
N ALA A 14 -7.83 -1.17 17.26
CA ALA A 14 -7.39 -1.73 18.54
C ALA A 14 -5.99 -1.24 18.92
N PHE A 15 -5.05 -1.23 17.98
CA PHE A 15 -3.69 -0.70 18.21
C PHE A 15 -3.68 0.82 18.42
N LEU A 16 -4.57 1.57 17.75
CA LEU A 16 -4.75 3.00 18.00
C LEU A 16 -5.19 3.25 19.44
N LEU A 17 -6.23 2.55 19.91
CA LEU A 17 -6.72 2.69 21.28
C LEU A 17 -5.64 2.30 22.29
N ALA A 18 -4.93 1.19 22.07
CA ALA A 18 -3.82 0.78 22.93
C ALA A 18 -2.69 1.84 22.96
N GLY A 19 -2.31 2.37 21.80
CA GLY A 19 -1.32 3.44 21.68
C GLY A 19 -1.76 4.72 22.39
N LEU A 20 -3.02 5.12 22.26
CA LEU A 20 -3.58 6.32 22.88
C LEU A 20 -3.68 6.20 24.40
N LEU A 21 -4.11 5.04 24.90
CA LEU A 21 -4.13 4.73 26.34
C LEU A 21 -2.71 4.76 26.92
N LEU A 22 -1.74 4.18 26.21
CA LEU A 22 -0.34 4.22 26.63
C LEU A 22 0.22 5.64 26.61
N GLY A 23 -0.09 6.42 25.57
CA GLY A 23 0.30 7.84 25.49
C GLY A 23 -0.29 8.67 26.62
N GLY A 24 -1.58 8.48 26.93
CA GLY A 24 -2.25 9.11 28.06
C GLY A 24 -1.61 8.73 29.41
N TYR A 25 -1.28 7.46 29.60
CA TYR A 25 -0.55 6.99 30.79
C TYR A 25 0.82 7.68 30.92
N LEU A 26 1.58 7.81 29.83
CA LEU A 26 2.87 8.50 29.84
C LEU A 26 2.73 9.99 30.18
N THR A 27 1.73 10.68 29.62
CA THR A 27 1.45 12.08 29.94
C THR A 27 1.05 12.25 31.39
N VAL A 28 0.16 11.41 31.91
CA VAL A 28 -0.26 11.44 33.32
C VAL A 28 0.92 11.13 34.24
N SER A 29 1.75 10.13 33.93
CA SER A 29 2.90 9.81 34.79
C SER A 29 3.92 10.95 34.83
N GLN A 30 4.17 11.58 33.68
CA GLN A 30 5.14 12.66 33.58
C GLN A 30 4.65 13.95 34.25
N PHE A 31 3.40 14.35 34.02
CA PHE A 31 2.88 15.65 34.48
C PHE A 31 2.20 15.60 35.85
N LEU A 32 1.52 14.51 36.21
CA LEU A 32 0.79 14.39 37.48
C LEU A 32 1.58 13.63 38.55
N LEU A 33 2.38 12.63 38.17
CA LEU A 33 3.13 11.80 39.13
C LEU A 33 4.61 12.18 39.25
N GLY A 34 5.12 13.07 38.39
CA GLY A 34 6.53 13.47 38.37
C GLY A 34 7.51 12.32 38.11
N ALA A 35 7.01 11.15 37.71
CA ALA A 35 7.80 9.96 37.43
C ALA A 35 8.15 9.93 35.94
N TYR A 36 9.45 10.01 35.65
CA TYR A 36 9.93 9.97 34.27
C TYR A 36 9.66 8.58 33.68
N PRO A 37 8.80 8.45 32.65
CA PRO A 37 8.45 7.15 32.14
C PRO A 37 9.67 6.45 31.50
N PRO A 38 9.76 5.11 31.56
CA PRO A 38 10.85 4.36 30.94
C PRO A 38 10.93 4.66 29.43
N ARG A 39 12.15 4.83 28.89
CA ARG A 39 12.38 5.03 27.45
C ARG A 39 11.73 3.94 26.58
N LEU A 40 11.61 2.73 27.14
CA LEU A 40 10.97 1.58 26.51
C LEU A 40 9.46 1.79 26.29
N SER A 41 8.78 2.47 27.22
CA SER A 41 7.36 2.76 27.09
C SER A 41 7.07 3.80 26.00
N ILE A 42 7.99 4.75 25.82
CA ILE A 42 7.92 5.73 24.71
C ILE A 42 8.11 5.02 23.35
N THR A 43 9.08 4.10 23.24
CA THR A 43 9.26 3.35 21.98
C THR A 43 8.04 2.49 21.68
N ALA A 44 7.43 1.86 22.70
CA ALA A 44 6.21 1.07 22.54
C ALA A 44 5.05 1.90 22.02
N HIS A 45 4.86 3.10 22.57
CA HIS A 45 3.84 4.04 22.12
C HIS A 45 4.00 4.39 20.64
N VAL A 46 5.23 4.75 20.23
CA VAL A 46 5.52 5.10 18.83
C VAL A 46 5.31 3.90 17.90
N HIS A 47 5.75 2.70 18.28
CA HIS A 47 5.60 1.51 17.43
C HIS A 47 4.15 1.05 17.32
N LEU A 48 3.35 1.17 18.39
CA LEU A 48 1.91 0.90 18.36
C LEU A 48 1.18 1.84 17.40
N LEU A 49 1.48 3.14 17.44
CA LEU A 49 0.83 4.11 16.55
C LEU A 49 1.33 4.04 15.11
N LEU A 50 2.65 3.94 14.92
CA LEU A 50 3.26 3.96 13.59
C LEU A 50 3.05 2.63 12.86
N VAL A 51 3.41 1.52 13.50
CA VAL A 51 3.37 0.20 12.86
C VAL A 51 2.03 -0.49 13.08
N GLY A 52 1.52 -0.48 14.32
CA GLY A 52 0.26 -1.13 14.66
C GLY A 52 -0.97 -0.42 14.09
N PHE A 53 -1.03 0.90 14.16
CA PHE A 53 -2.16 1.65 13.61
C PHE A 53 -1.89 2.08 12.16
N MET A 54 -0.93 2.96 11.91
CA MET A 54 -0.78 3.63 10.62
C MET A 54 -0.41 2.65 9.50
N LEU A 55 0.63 1.80 9.68
CA LEU A 55 1.05 0.85 8.65
C LEU A 55 -0.02 -0.21 8.38
N MET A 56 -0.64 -0.80 9.42
CA MET A 56 -1.76 -1.74 9.24
C MET A 56 -2.96 -1.11 8.54
N MET A 57 -3.27 0.16 8.84
CA MET A 57 -4.36 0.87 8.19
C MET A 57 -4.06 1.09 6.70
N VAL A 58 -2.86 1.56 6.38
CA VAL A 58 -2.42 1.78 4.99
C VAL A 58 -2.41 0.47 4.20
N MET A 59 -1.88 -0.63 4.76
CA MET A 59 -1.91 -1.94 4.10
C MET A 59 -3.34 -2.43 3.86
N GLY A 60 -4.24 -2.24 4.84
CA GLY A 60 -5.66 -2.59 4.73
C GLY A 60 -6.37 -1.81 3.61
N VAL A 61 -6.14 -0.49 3.55
CA VAL A 61 -6.72 0.38 2.51
C VAL A 61 -6.10 0.13 1.15
N ALA A 62 -4.78 -0.05 1.05
CA ALA A 62 -4.10 -0.36 -0.21
C ALA A 62 -4.63 -1.67 -0.80
N THR A 63 -4.83 -2.69 0.03
CA THR A 63 -5.44 -3.96 -0.41
C THR A 63 -6.90 -3.80 -0.86
N TRP A 64 -7.59 -2.75 -0.43
CA TRP A 64 -8.93 -2.39 -0.87
C TRP A 64 -8.94 -1.57 -2.16
N MET A 65 -8.06 -0.57 -2.30
CA MET A 65 -7.99 0.31 -3.48
C MET A 65 -7.44 -0.40 -4.72
N PHE A 66 -6.47 -1.30 -4.57
CA PHE A 66 -5.93 -2.03 -5.71
C PHE A 66 -6.89 -3.15 -6.13
N PRO A 67 -7.44 -3.11 -7.36
CA PRO A 67 -8.45 -4.08 -7.79
C PRO A 67 -7.91 -5.51 -7.70
N ARG A 68 -8.78 -6.43 -7.29
CA ARG A 68 -8.42 -7.86 -7.23
C ARG A 68 -8.05 -8.33 -8.64
N PRO A 69 -6.88 -8.98 -8.83
CA PRO A 69 -6.56 -9.71 -10.05
C PRO A 69 -7.75 -10.61 -10.41
N ALA A 70 -8.05 -10.72 -11.70
CA ALA A 70 -9.17 -11.49 -12.21
C ALA A 70 -9.15 -12.92 -11.64
N LYS A 71 -10.34 -13.47 -11.35
CA LYS A 71 -10.53 -14.78 -10.69
C LYS A 71 -9.89 -15.96 -11.44
N ASP A 72 -9.56 -15.80 -12.72
CA ASP A 72 -8.91 -16.80 -13.57
C ASP A 72 -7.38 -16.83 -13.48
N ASP A 73 -6.77 -15.96 -12.66
CA ASP A 73 -5.32 -15.92 -12.50
C ASP A 73 -4.89 -16.84 -11.34
N ALA A 74 -4.20 -17.94 -11.66
CA ALA A 74 -3.70 -18.96 -10.71
C ALA A 74 -2.73 -18.42 -9.63
N ARG A 75 -2.43 -17.11 -9.64
CA ARG A 75 -1.64 -16.40 -8.63
C ARG A 75 -2.46 -15.79 -7.49
N TYR A 76 -3.79 -15.81 -7.52
CA TYR A 76 -4.60 -15.32 -6.40
C TYR A 76 -4.58 -16.30 -5.22
N ARG A 77 -3.54 -16.21 -4.37
CA ARG A 77 -3.47 -16.92 -3.10
C ARG A 77 -3.96 -16.03 -1.95
N PRO A 78 -5.23 -16.14 -1.51
CA PRO A 78 -5.73 -15.40 -0.35
C PRO A 78 -4.91 -15.70 0.92
N GLU A 79 -4.28 -16.87 0.97
CA GLU A 79 -3.35 -17.32 2.01
C GLU A 79 -2.16 -16.38 2.21
N LEU A 80 -1.61 -15.78 1.15
CA LEU A 80 -0.47 -14.86 1.27
C LEU A 80 -0.87 -13.54 1.93
N ALA A 81 -2.05 -13.02 1.61
CA ALA A 81 -2.58 -11.82 2.25
C ALA A 81 -2.90 -12.09 3.74
N GLU A 82 -3.37 -13.30 4.05
CA GLU A 82 -3.62 -13.73 5.43
C GLU A 82 -2.31 -13.96 6.20
N ALA A 83 -1.28 -14.53 5.56
CA ALA A 83 0.05 -14.70 6.15
C ALA A 83 0.70 -13.35 6.48
N VAL A 84 0.62 -12.36 5.59
CA VAL A 84 1.10 -10.99 5.86
C VAL A 84 0.33 -10.36 7.02
N TYR A 85 -0.99 -10.54 7.08
CA TYR A 85 -1.80 -10.06 8.20
C TYR A 85 -1.36 -10.68 9.52
N TRP A 86 -1.21 -12.00 9.58
CA TRP A 86 -0.79 -12.69 10.79
C TRP A 86 0.63 -12.33 11.20
N ALA A 87 1.57 -12.27 10.25
CA ALA A 87 2.94 -11.84 10.50
C ALA A 87 2.96 -10.43 11.10
N MET A 88 2.31 -9.46 10.46
CA MET A 88 2.28 -8.07 10.93
C MET A 88 1.59 -7.93 12.30
N THR A 89 0.47 -8.63 12.50
CA THR A 89 -0.29 -8.56 13.75
C THR A 89 0.48 -9.20 14.90
N LEU A 90 1.00 -10.41 14.71
CA LEU A 90 1.75 -11.14 15.74
C LEU A 90 3.05 -10.43 16.08
N SER A 91 3.79 -9.95 15.09
CA SER A 91 5.04 -9.24 15.31
C SER A 91 4.83 -7.91 16.05
N THR A 92 3.76 -7.17 15.73
CA THR A 92 3.41 -5.94 16.44
C THR A 92 2.95 -6.23 17.87
N ALA A 93 2.08 -7.22 18.07
CA ALA A 93 1.61 -7.60 19.39
C ALA A 93 2.74 -8.11 20.29
N LEU A 94 3.62 -8.96 19.74
CA LEU A 94 4.78 -9.49 20.43
C LEU A 94 5.72 -8.35 20.87
N ARG A 95 6.00 -7.41 19.97
CA ARG A 95 6.87 -6.28 20.26
C ARG A 95 6.27 -5.36 21.32
N ALA A 96 5.01 -4.98 21.18
CA ALA A 96 4.31 -4.15 22.15
C ALA A 96 4.27 -4.81 23.54
N ALA A 97 3.95 -6.11 23.61
CA ALA A 97 3.95 -6.85 24.87
C ALA A 97 5.37 -6.92 25.48
N ALA A 98 6.39 -7.20 24.68
CA ALA A 98 7.76 -7.30 25.15
C ALA A 98 8.30 -5.95 25.65
N GLU A 99 7.99 -4.83 24.98
CA GLU A 99 8.40 -3.49 25.40
C GLU A 99 7.68 -3.05 26.69
N LEU A 100 6.39 -3.39 26.83
CA LEU A 100 5.63 -3.13 28.06
C LEU A 100 6.18 -3.94 29.25
N VAL A 101 6.41 -5.24 29.08
CA VAL A 101 6.92 -6.12 30.16
C VAL A 101 8.39 -5.82 30.48
N ALA A 102 9.18 -5.40 29.50
CA ALA A 102 10.57 -4.98 29.71
C ALA A 102 10.69 -3.68 30.51
N GLY A 103 9.64 -2.86 30.54
CA GLY A 103 9.56 -1.71 31.45
C GLY A 103 9.56 -2.10 32.93
N TRP A 104 9.19 -3.35 33.25
CA TRP A 104 9.05 -3.85 34.63
C TRP A 104 10.09 -4.91 34.98
N SER A 105 10.52 -5.70 34.00
CA SER A 105 11.50 -6.77 34.18
C SER A 105 12.63 -6.60 33.15
N GLY A 106 13.85 -6.30 33.61
CA GLY A 106 15.02 -6.10 32.75
C GLY A 106 15.54 -7.38 32.05
N ALA A 107 14.69 -8.38 31.83
CA ALA A 107 15.08 -9.70 31.38
C ALA A 107 15.65 -9.67 29.95
N PRO A 108 16.79 -10.33 29.68
CA PRO A 108 17.43 -10.33 28.36
C PRO A 108 16.57 -11.01 27.29
N LEU A 109 15.73 -11.98 27.68
CA LEU A 109 14.79 -12.66 26.78
C LEU A 109 13.82 -11.68 26.11
N LEU A 110 13.36 -10.64 26.83
CA LEU A 110 12.44 -9.65 26.28
C LEU A 110 13.08 -8.82 25.17
N ARG A 111 14.40 -8.56 25.25
CA ARG A 111 15.16 -7.88 24.19
C ARG A 111 15.21 -8.70 22.91
N VAL A 112 15.36 -10.02 23.04
CA VAL A 112 15.31 -10.94 21.91
C VAL A 112 13.90 -10.95 21.30
N LEU A 113 12.84 -11.01 22.11
CA LEU A 113 11.47 -10.95 21.62
C LEU A 113 11.14 -9.63 20.91
N MET A 114 11.63 -8.49 21.40
CA MET A 114 11.51 -7.19 20.73
C MET A 114 12.22 -7.18 19.37
N ALA A 115 13.42 -7.74 19.30
CA ALA A 115 14.19 -7.84 18.06
C ALA A 115 13.50 -8.75 17.04
N LEU A 116 13.00 -9.92 17.48
CA LEU A 116 12.22 -10.84 16.65
C LEU A 116 10.92 -10.19 16.15
N GLY A 117 10.22 -9.44 17.01
CA GLY A 117 9.05 -8.66 16.61
C GLY A 117 9.37 -7.61 15.55
N GLY A 118 10.50 -6.92 15.67
CA GLY A 118 10.95 -5.95 14.65
C GLY A 118 11.31 -6.63 13.32
N LEU A 119 12.05 -7.74 13.36
CA LEU A 119 12.40 -8.51 12.18
C LEU A 119 11.17 -9.07 11.47
N GLY A 120 10.19 -9.55 12.23
CA GLY A 120 8.92 -10.03 11.69
C GLY A 120 8.08 -8.93 11.04
N GLN A 121 8.05 -7.72 11.62
CA GLN A 121 7.43 -6.55 10.99
C GLN A 121 8.13 -6.18 9.67
N LEU A 122 9.47 -6.25 9.64
CA LEU A 122 10.26 -5.93 8.45
C LEU A 122 10.00 -6.96 7.33
N LEU A 123 9.99 -8.25 7.66
CA LEU A 123 9.63 -9.32 6.73
C LEU A 123 8.20 -9.16 6.21
N GLY A 124 7.24 -8.88 7.09
CA GLY A 124 5.83 -8.66 6.71
C GLY A 124 5.66 -7.48 5.77
N ALA A 125 6.35 -6.37 6.03
CA ALA A 125 6.34 -5.19 5.17
C ALA A 125 6.98 -5.47 3.79
N VAL A 126 8.11 -6.18 3.74
CA VAL A 126 8.76 -6.57 2.48
C VAL A 126 7.85 -7.49 1.67
N LEU A 127 7.25 -8.51 2.29
CA LEU A 127 6.27 -9.39 1.67
C LEU A 127 5.09 -8.60 1.09
N PHE A 128 4.59 -7.60 1.82
CA PHE A 128 3.52 -6.72 1.36
C PHE A 128 3.96 -5.92 0.12
N VAL A 129 5.15 -5.30 0.16
CA VAL A 129 5.70 -4.52 -0.96
C VAL A 129 5.87 -5.39 -2.21
N VAL A 130 6.46 -6.57 -2.08
CA VAL A 130 6.63 -7.51 -3.21
C VAL A 130 5.28 -7.90 -3.80
N ASN A 131 4.30 -8.24 -2.95
CA ASN A 131 2.95 -8.59 -3.39
C ASN A 131 2.29 -7.41 -4.13
N MET A 132 2.47 -6.18 -3.64
CA MET A 132 1.87 -5.01 -4.25
C MET A 132 2.60 -4.55 -5.52
N TRP A 133 3.91 -4.73 -5.61
CA TRP A 133 4.71 -4.44 -6.81
C TRP A 133 4.24 -5.22 -8.04
N THR A 134 3.83 -6.47 -7.85
CA THR A 134 3.26 -7.29 -8.95
C THR A 134 1.93 -6.75 -9.48
N ARG A 135 1.19 -5.97 -8.67
CA ARG A 135 -0.16 -5.46 -9.00
C ARG A 135 -0.14 -4.12 -9.74
N VAL A 136 0.97 -3.38 -9.68
CA VAL A 136 1.09 -2.04 -10.33
C VAL A 136 1.44 -2.16 -11.83
N ARG A 137 1.63 -3.37 -12.37
CA ARG A 137 1.95 -3.54 -13.79
C ARG A 137 0.71 -3.22 -14.65
N MET A 138 0.86 -2.20 -15.50
CA MET A 138 -0.20 -1.62 -16.33
C MET A 138 -0.86 -2.68 -17.23
N PRO A 139 -2.19 -2.63 -17.45
CA PRO A 139 -2.84 -3.41 -18.49
C PRO A 139 -2.13 -3.15 -19.81
N SER A 140 -1.63 -4.19 -20.48
CA SER A 140 -1.26 -4.09 -21.88
C SER A 140 -2.53 -3.71 -22.63
N VAL A 141 -2.63 -2.47 -23.10
CA VAL A 141 -3.74 -2.01 -23.93
C VAL A 141 -3.79 -2.99 -25.11
N PRO A 142 -4.87 -3.81 -25.25
CA PRO A 142 -5.02 -4.62 -26.45
C PRO A 142 -4.97 -3.66 -27.64
N PRO A 143 -4.29 -4.00 -28.75
CA PRO A 143 -4.37 -3.17 -29.94
C PRO A 143 -5.85 -2.95 -30.24
N VAL A 144 -6.26 -1.68 -30.33
CA VAL A 144 -7.61 -1.33 -30.77
C VAL A 144 -7.82 -2.10 -32.06
N LYS A 145 -8.74 -3.06 -32.06
CA LYS A 145 -9.25 -3.61 -33.31
C LYS A 145 -9.92 -2.42 -33.97
N GLU A 146 -9.28 -1.89 -35.00
CA GLU A 146 -9.86 -0.92 -35.91
C GLU A 146 -11.04 -1.64 -36.58
N ASP A 147 -12.18 -1.63 -35.90
CA ASP A 147 -13.45 -2.06 -36.44
C ASP A 147 -13.76 -1.12 -37.58
N ALA A 148 -13.56 -1.65 -38.79
CA ALA A 148 -13.95 -1.13 -40.09
C ALA A 148 -14.80 0.14 -39.97
N SER A 149 -14.13 1.29 -40.14
CA SER A 149 -14.78 2.59 -40.27
C SER A 149 -16.01 2.43 -41.17
N PRO A 150 -17.23 2.77 -40.69
CA PRO A 150 -18.41 2.73 -41.54
C PRO A 150 -18.13 3.69 -42.69
N GLY A 151 -18.06 3.13 -43.90
CA GLY A 151 -17.57 3.81 -45.08
C GLY A 151 -18.11 5.23 -45.18
N ILE A 152 -17.21 6.21 -45.09
CA ILE A 152 -17.50 7.56 -45.51
C ILE A 152 -17.69 7.47 -47.04
N PRO A 153 -18.88 7.77 -47.59
CA PRO A 153 -19.08 7.71 -49.03
C PRO A 153 -18.36 8.89 -49.67
N GLY A 154 -17.38 8.59 -50.52
CA GLY A 154 -17.03 9.43 -51.66
C GLY A 154 -16.20 10.68 -51.37
N HIS A 155 -14.88 10.53 -51.36
CA HIS A 155 -14.05 11.41 -52.17
C HIS A 155 -13.27 10.54 -53.15
N GLY A 156 -13.75 10.53 -54.40
CA GLY A 156 -13.09 9.84 -55.50
C GLY A 156 -11.67 10.36 -55.73
N PRO A 157 -10.80 9.59 -56.38
CA PRO A 157 -9.39 9.94 -56.55
C PRO A 157 -9.27 11.27 -57.30
N SER A 158 -8.68 12.26 -56.62
CA SER A 158 -8.31 13.53 -57.22
C SER A 158 -7.44 13.28 -58.45
N ALA A 159 -7.96 13.64 -59.62
CA ALA A 159 -7.31 13.48 -60.91
C ALA A 159 -5.89 14.09 -60.92
N PRO A 160 -4.94 13.54 -61.71
CA PRO A 160 -3.56 14.01 -61.72
C PRO A 160 -3.49 15.41 -62.37
N ARG A 161 -2.90 16.35 -61.63
CA ARG A 161 -2.66 17.73 -62.05
C ARG A 161 -1.73 17.73 -63.27
N ARG A 162 -2.30 17.87 -64.47
CA ARG A 162 -1.56 18.07 -65.73
C ARG A 162 -0.69 19.33 -65.61
N GLN A 163 0.63 19.15 -65.53
CA GLN A 163 1.57 20.17 -66.00
C GLN A 163 1.42 20.28 -67.52
N ARG A 164 1.02 21.45 -68.03
CA ARG A 164 1.25 21.81 -69.42
C ARG A 164 1.66 23.27 -69.45
N GLY A 165 2.92 23.47 -69.84
CA GLY A 165 3.54 24.76 -69.94
C GLY A 165 3.09 25.59 -71.15
N GLU A 166 3.52 26.84 -71.03
CA GLU A 166 3.94 27.79 -72.05
C GLU A 166 2.93 28.45 -73.01
N ARG A 167 3.27 29.74 -73.27
CA ARG A 167 2.85 30.66 -74.35
C ARG A 167 1.53 31.36 -74.06
N GLY A 168 1.42 32.68 -74.05
CA GLY A 168 2.33 33.75 -74.45
C GLY A 168 1.47 34.94 -74.86
N GLY A 169 1.89 36.15 -74.49
CA GLY A 169 1.45 37.40 -75.12
C GLY A 169 0.33 38.16 -74.40
N CYS A 170 0.69 39.31 -73.81
CA CYS A 170 -0.05 40.54 -74.06
C CYS A 170 0.90 41.75 -73.92
N ARG A 171 0.91 42.57 -74.98
CA ARG A 171 1.51 43.90 -75.10
C ARG A 171 0.83 44.93 -74.18
N ALA A 172 1.58 46.00 -73.90
CA ALA A 172 1.25 47.37 -73.43
C ALA A 172 2.22 47.70 -72.27
N ASP A 173 3.14 48.66 -72.33
CA ASP A 173 3.37 49.83 -73.19
C ASP A 173 4.89 50.12 -73.28
#